data_AF-A0A2G2EA29-F1
#
_entry.id   AF-A0A2G2EA29-F1
#
_cell.length_a   1.000
_cell.length_b   1.000
_cell.length_c   1.000
_cell.angle_alpha   90.00
_cell.angle_beta   90.00
_cell.angle_gamma   90.00
#
_symmetry.space_group_name_H-M   'P 1'
#
loop_
_entity.id
_entity.type
_entity.pdbx_description
1 polymer ?
#
loop_
_entity_poly.entity_id
_entity_poly.type
_entity_poly.pdbx_seq_one_letter_code
_entity_poly.pdbx_strand_id
1 'polypeptide(L)'
;MYLINDHENMIFDSEDDRCLLIKAMGPDGRIHAFIQCLDVGNIHNRLKTPHTKNYWGFFNSDDPEKSILEIMHRGTKWPDLP
;
A
#
# COMPACT_ATOMS: atom_id res chain seq x y z
N MET A 1 5.61 1.24 -11.59
CA MET A 1 4.16 1.38 -11.32
C MET A 1 4.01 2.46 -10.28
N TYR A 2 3.21 3.48 -10.56
CA TYR A 2 3.07 4.65 -9.72
C TYR A 2 1.58 4.92 -9.46
N LEU A 3 1.16 4.86 -8.20
CA LEU A 3 -0.24 4.94 -7.77
C LEU A 3 -0.41 6.01 -6.72
N ILE A 4 -1.46 6.82 -6.86
CA ILE A 4 -1.81 7.88 -5.91
C ILE A 4 -3.17 7.54 -5.30
N ASN A 5 -3.23 7.54 -3.97
CA ASN A 5 -4.46 7.56 -3.21
C ASN A 5 -4.68 8.97 -2.63
N ASP A 6 -5.40 9.80 -3.37
CA ASP A 6 -5.68 11.20 -3.01
C ASP A 6 -6.53 11.34 -1.74
N HIS A 7 -7.33 10.33 -1.39
CA HIS A 7 -8.14 10.36 -0.18
C HIS A 7 -7.29 10.34 1.09
N GLU A 8 -6.27 9.49 1.11
CA GLU A 8 -5.40 9.29 2.28
C GLU A 8 -4.05 10.01 2.15
N ASN A 9 -3.83 10.73 1.05
CA ASN A 9 -2.56 11.38 0.69
C ASN A 9 -1.37 10.41 0.66
N MET A 10 -1.60 9.24 0.08
CA MET A 10 -0.59 8.18 0.00
C MET A 10 -0.15 7.92 -1.44
N ILE A 11 1.11 7.55 -1.60
CA ILE A 11 1.71 7.22 -2.88
C ILE A 11 2.36 5.85 -2.77
N PHE A 12 2.16 5.02 -3.78
CA PHE A 12 2.92 3.80 -3.99
C PHE A 12 3.71 3.94 -5.29
N ASP A 13 5.03 3.84 -5.21
CA ASP A 13 5.93 3.91 -6.37
C ASP A 13 6.85 2.69 -6.36
N SER A 14 6.71 1.79 -7.33
CA SER A 14 7.54 0.59 -7.41
C SER A 14 9.02 0.86 -7.65
N GLU A 15 9.38 2.06 -8.08
CA GLU A 15 10.77 2.47 -8.30
C GLU A 15 11.39 3.12 -7.04
N ASP A 16 10.59 3.42 -6.01
CA ASP A 16 11.08 3.94 -4.73
C ASP A 16 11.33 2.78 -3.76
N ASP A 17 12.58 2.65 -3.29
CA ASP A 17 13.01 1.57 -2.37
C ASP A 17 12.21 1.53 -1.06
N ARG A 18 11.52 2.62 -0.69
CA ARG A 18 10.67 2.68 0.49
C ARG A 18 9.27 2.12 0.23
N CYS A 19 8.87 1.86 -1.01
CA CYS A 19 7.61 1.22 -1.32
C CYS A 19 7.82 -0.28 -1.54
N LEU A 20 7.01 -1.11 -0.90
CA LEU A 20 7.13 -2.56 -0.97
C LEU A 20 5.80 -3.17 -1.38
N LEU A 21 5.84 -4.18 -2.25
CA LEU A 21 4.70 -5.01 -2.60
C LEU A 21 5.08 -6.48 -2.45
N ILE A 22 4.64 -7.10 -1.35
CA ILE A 22 4.88 -8.51 -1.06
C ILE A 22 3.57 -9.25 -1.26
N LYS A 23 3.57 -10.29 -2.10
CA LYS A 23 2.40 -11.12 -2.39
C LYS A 23 2.57 -12.49 -1.71
N ALA A 24 1.56 -12.93 -0.98
CA ALA A 24 1.54 -14.21 -0.30
C ALA A 24 0.23 -14.94 -0.59
N MET A 25 0.30 -16.22 -0.96
CA MET A 25 -0.90 -17.06 -1.11
C MET A 25 -1.29 -17.62 0.26
N GLY A 26 -2.54 -17.41 0.65
CA GLY A 26 -3.12 -17.96 1.86
C GLY A 26 -3.47 -19.45 1.71
N PRO A 27 -3.73 -20.15 2.83
CA PRO A 27 -4.13 -21.56 2.82
C PRO A 27 -5.48 -21.80 2.12
N ASP A 28 -6.29 -20.75 1.96
CA ASP A 28 -7.56 -20.72 1.23
C ASP A 28 -7.38 -20.54 -0.30
N GLY A 29 -6.13 -20.48 -0.78
CA GLY A 29 -5.79 -20.30 -2.20
C GLY A 29 -5.91 -18.85 -2.69
N ARG A 30 -6.27 -17.90 -1.82
CA ARG A 30 -6.38 -16.48 -2.17
C ARG A 30 -5.03 -15.78 -1.99
N ILE A 31 -4.73 -14.84 -2.88
CA ILE A 31 -3.52 -14.02 -2.77
C ILE A 31 -3.82 -12.82 -1.89
N HIS A 32 -2.92 -12.57 -0.95
CA HIS A 32 -2.87 -11.37 -0.12
C HIS A 32 -1.66 -10.55 -0.56
N ALA A 33 -1.80 -9.22 -0.53
CA ALA A 33 -0.69 -8.31 -0.73
C ALA A 33 -0.44 -7.50 0.54
N PHE A 34 0.83 -7.35 0.88
CA PHE A 34 1.37 -6.48 1.91
C PHE A 34 2.06 -5.32 1.19
N ILE A 35 1.53 -4.11 1.41
CA ILE A 35 1.95 -2.89 0.74
C ILE A 35 2.55 -1.94 1.78
N GLN A 36 3.78 -1.52 1.53
CA GLN A 36 4.38 -0.34 2.15
C GLN A 36 4.26 0.83 1.16
N CYS A 37 3.67 1.93 1.58
CA CYS A 37 3.45 3.13 0.79
C CYS A 37 3.90 4.39 1.55
N LEU A 38 4.01 5.51 0.84
CA LEU A 38 4.46 6.78 1.39
C LEU A 38 3.27 7.70 1.68
N ASP A 39 3.10 8.10 2.94
CA ASP A 39 2.27 9.23 3.33
C ASP A 39 3.07 10.52 3.11
N VAL A 40 2.59 11.35 2.20
CA VAL A 40 3.21 12.61 1.79
C VAL A 40 2.63 13.84 2.50
N GLY A 41 1.70 13.61 3.44
CA GLY A 41 0.94 14.68 4.08
C GLY A 41 -0.10 15.29 3.14
N ASN A 42 -1.07 15.98 3.73
CA ASN A 42 -2.13 16.63 2.98
C ASN A 42 -1.62 17.82 2.15
N ILE A 43 -2.43 18.29 1.20
CA ILE A 43 -2.05 19.40 0.31
C ILE A 43 -1.72 20.70 1.06
N HIS A 44 -2.30 20.93 2.24
CA HIS A 44 -2.05 22.12 3.06
C HIS A 44 -0.86 21.98 4.02
N ASN A 45 -0.34 20.76 4.19
CA ASN A 45 0.75 20.43 5.10
C ASN A 45 1.53 19.24 4.55
N ARG A 46 2.14 19.44 3.38
CA ARG A 46 3.02 18.44 2.76
C ARG A 46 4.20 18.18 3.68
N LEU A 47 4.48 16.91 3.93
CA LEU A 47 5.61 16.50 4.75
C LEU A 47 6.92 16.74 3.99
N LYS A 48 7.92 17.34 4.65
CA LYS A 48 9.27 17.50 4.09
C LYS A 48 9.93 16.15 3.78
N THR A 49 9.58 15.13 4.57
CA THR A 49 10.04 13.76 4.39
C THR A 49 8.81 12.84 4.50
N PRO A 50 8.43 12.13 3.43
CA PRO A 50 7.30 11.21 3.46
C PRO A 50 7.53 10.09 4.49
N HIS A 51 6.47 9.69 5.19
CA HIS A 51 6.50 8.58 6.15
C HIS A 51 6.01 7.29 5.50
N THR A 52 6.61 6.16 5.83
CA THR A 52 6.12 4.85 5.38
C THR A 52 4.91 4.41 6.18
N LYS A 53 3.88 3.90 5.50
CA LYS A 53 2.73 3.23 6.10
C LYS A 53 2.55 1.84 5.49
N ASN A 54 2.07 0.91 6.31
CA ASN A 54 2.01 -0.50 6.00
C ASN A 54 0.59 -1.03 6.08
N TYR A 55 0.11 -1.59 4.99
CA TYR A 55 -1.24 -2.13 4.84
C TYR A 55 -1.23 -3.49 4.18
N TRP A 56 -2.22 -4.32 4.46
CA TRP A 56 -2.42 -5.60 3.79
C TRP A 56 -3.89 -5.87 3.50
N GLY A 57 -4.13 -6.72 2.50
CA GLY A 57 -5.46 -7.17 2.14
C GLY A 57 -5.44 -8.13 0.96
N PHE A 58 -6.63 -8.43 0.41
CA PHE A 58 -6.77 -9.32 -0.74
C PHE A 58 -6.21 -8.69 -2.00
N PHE A 59 -5.53 -9.50 -2.81
CA PHE A 59 -4.91 -9.07 -4.05
C PHE A 59 -5.44 -9.88 -5.22
N ASN A 60 -5.96 -9.20 -6.23
CA ASN A 60 -6.34 -9.80 -7.50
C ASN A 60 -5.22 -9.58 -8.53
N SER A 61 -4.63 -10.67 -9.03
CA SER A 61 -3.58 -10.61 -10.05
C SER A 61 -4.09 -10.12 -11.40
N ASP A 62 -5.39 -10.26 -11.69
CA ASP A 62 -5.99 -9.76 -12.93
C ASP A 62 -6.18 -8.23 -12.92
N ASP A 63 -6.22 -7.62 -11.73
CA ASP A 63 -6.35 -6.17 -11.54
C ASP A 63 -5.47 -5.69 -10.37
N PRO A 64 -4.14 -5.67 -10.57
CA PRO A 64 -3.18 -5.42 -9.50
C PRO A 64 -3.21 -3.97 -9.01
N GLU A 65 -3.39 -3.00 -9.90
CA GLU A 65 -3.40 -1.57 -9.56
C GLU A 65 -4.61 -1.22 -8.68
N LYS A 66 -5.80 -1.70 -9.08
CA LYS A 66 -7.02 -1.52 -8.28
C LYS A 66 -6.90 -2.19 -6.92
N SER A 67 -6.32 -3.39 -6.87
CA SER A 67 -6.09 -4.10 -5.61
C SER A 67 -5.19 -3.31 -4.67
N ILE A 68 -4.11 -2.72 -5.19
CA ILE A 68 -3.18 -1.92 -4.39
C ILE A 68 -3.86 -0.65 -3.87
N LEU A 69 -4.62 0.06 -4.71
CA LEU A 69 -5.37 1.24 -4.29
C LEU A 69 -6.41 0.93 -3.21
N GLU A 70 -7.15 -0.18 -3.36
CA GLU A 70 -8.12 -0.63 -2.35
C GLU A 70 -7.44 -0.99 -1.02
N ILE A 71 -6.28 -1.67 -1.05
CA ILE A 71 -5.51 -1.98 0.17
C ILE A 71 -4.96 -0.70 0.80
N MET A 72 -4.47 0.26 0.02
CA MET A 72 -4.05 1.55 0.55
C MET A 72 -5.23 2.27 1.21
N HIS A 73 -6.43 2.23 0.62
CA HIS A 73 -7.58 2.98 1.12
C HIS A 73 -8.29 2.31 2.31
N ARG A 74 -8.42 0.97 2.30
CA ARG A 74 -9.26 0.19 3.24
C ARG A 74 -8.57 -1.02 3.82
N GLY A 75 -7.30 -1.25 3.49
CA GLY A 75 -6.52 -2.36 3.99
C GLY A 75 -6.34 -2.30 5.50
N THR A 76 -6.05 -3.45 6.08
CA THR A 76 -5.73 -3.55 7.49
C THR A 76 -4.26 -3.20 7.68
N LYS A 77 -3.89 -2.54 8.79
CA LYS A 77 -2.47 -2.31 9.10
C LYS A 77 -1.75 -3.64 9.26
N TRP A 78 -0.46 -3.67 8.90
CA TRP A 78 0.36 -4.85 9.20
C TRP A 78 0.26 -5.17 10.69
N PRO A 79 0.19 -6.46 11.07
CA PRO A 79 0.32 -6.83 12.47
C PRO A 79 1.71 -6.38 12.97
N ASP A 80 1.75 -5.72 14.12
CA ASP A 80 2.99 -5.51 14.87
C ASP A 80 3.48 -6.88 15.34
N LEU A 81 4.30 -7.55 14.52
CA LEU A 81 4.94 -8.80 14.88
C LEU A 81 6.21 -8.48 15.71
N PRO A 82 6.38 -9.09 16.89
CA PRO A 82 7.53 -8.86 17.76
C PRO A 82 8.85 -9.38 17.19
#